data_AF-A0A0S7Y7H1-F1
#
_entry.id   AF-A0A0S7Y7H1-F1
#
_cell.length_a   1.000
_cell.length_b   1.000
_cell.length_c   1.000
_cell.angle_alpha   90.00
_cell.angle_beta   90.00
_cell.angle_gamma   90.00
#
_symmetry.space_group_name_H-M   'P 1'
#
loop_
_entity.id
_entity.type
_entity.pdbx_description
1 polymer ?
#
loop_
_entity_poly.entity_id
_entity_poly.type
_entity_poly.pdbx_seq_one_letter_code
_entity_poly.pdbx_strand_id
1 'polypeptide(L)'
;MSDEPRTNGFEVLIVAILCAMMVLSPLALGGVAPWARGVLFLMSVVLFAVWLMAVARWGELRVARSSVWFFIAALFGLAFVQLIPLSPAALRAVSPGASATYAQALPAAAGLGGRGLSLAPYATRAEITRLATLAILFFVVVNTVRRRWQVVSLILALVAIGSFEALYGFAEQFSGRQHIFSLPRQYHLQAVTGTFHNKNHFAGLLEMIVPVCLGLLFAVARRSGRRWRGSGGASPRVRLAAALASARIYQQIVLAALAVVLLVAIFFSLSRAGIVCAVASLVGFAVFLGVAAGFRRYTVAMFLIVATVLSVAAGMGMELVISGLEDVPSSQSTSWMDRLDLARSALGCIRDYPLVGTGLGRWAWWAV
;
A
#
# COMPACT_ATOMS: atom_id res chain seq x y z
N MET A 1 -41.49 3.80 -0.72
CA MET A 1 -40.50 4.18 0.32
C MET A 1 -39.62 2.96 0.56
N SER A 2 -38.37 3.00 0.09
CA SER A 2 -37.43 1.91 0.23
C SER A 2 -36.87 1.90 1.66
N ASP A 3 -37.19 0.85 2.42
CA ASP A 3 -36.53 0.52 3.70
C ASP A 3 -35.05 0.21 3.45
N GLU A 4 -34.22 1.24 3.27
CA GLU A 4 -32.79 1.10 3.47
C GLU A 4 -32.57 0.96 5.00
N PRO A 5 -32.06 -0.18 5.50
CA PRO A 5 -31.84 -0.35 6.93
C PRO A 5 -30.91 0.75 7.43
N ARG A 6 -31.39 1.52 8.42
CA ARG A 6 -30.68 2.66 9.03
C ARG A 6 -29.21 2.30 9.28
N THR A 7 -28.30 3.21 8.92
CA THR A 7 -26.86 3.08 9.17
C THR A 7 -26.62 2.84 10.66
N ASN A 8 -26.00 1.72 11.00
CA ASN A 8 -25.67 1.33 12.37
C ASN A 8 -24.49 2.17 12.88
N GLY A 9 -24.54 2.68 14.11
CA GLY A 9 -23.42 3.41 14.72
C GLY A 9 -22.11 2.61 14.76
N PHE A 10 -22.18 1.29 14.92
CA PHE A 10 -21.01 0.42 14.85
C PHE A 10 -20.38 0.37 13.45
N GLU A 11 -21.19 0.32 12.38
CA GLU A 11 -20.68 0.36 11.01
C GLU A 11 -19.95 1.68 10.72
N VAL A 12 -20.52 2.79 11.18
CA VAL A 12 -19.91 4.13 11.04
C VAL A 12 -18.59 4.19 11.80
N LEU A 13 -18.55 3.70 13.04
CA LEU A 13 -17.34 3.68 13.85
C LEU A 13 -16.24 2.80 13.24
N ILE A 14 -16.58 1.60 12.74
CA ILE A 14 -15.65 0.70 12.06
C ILE A 14 -15.04 1.40 10.83
N VAL A 15 -15.86 2.03 9.99
CA VAL A 15 -15.37 2.74 8.81
C VAL A 15 -14.53 3.95 9.21
N ALA A 16 -14.91 4.69 10.25
CA ALA A 16 -14.13 5.81 10.75
C ALA A 16 -12.74 5.38 11.23
N ILE A 17 -12.64 4.28 11.99
CA ILE A 17 -11.36 3.73 12.44
C ILE A 17 -10.52 3.26 11.24
N LEU A 18 -11.12 2.57 10.26
CA LEU A 18 -10.42 2.17 9.03
C LEU A 18 -9.87 3.38 8.26
N CYS A 19 -10.68 4.41 8.05
CA CYS A 19 -10.23 5.66 7.42
C CYS A 19 -9.10 6.31 8.21
N ALA A 20 -9.22 6.38 9.54
CA ALA A 20 -8.17 6.94 10.41
C ALA A 20 -6.87 6.15 10.30
N MET A 21 -6.91 4.81 10.25
CA MET A 21 -5.72 3.98 10.05
C MET A 21 -5.09 4.20 8.67
N MET A 22 -5.89 4.34 7.61
CA MET A 22 -5.40 4.63 6.25
C MET A 22 -4.71 5.99 6.15
N VAL A 23 -5.18 6.98 6.91
CA VAL A 23 -4.60 8.33 6.95
C VAL A 23 -3.36 8.36 7.85
N LEU A 24 -3.45 7.76 9.04
CA LEU A 24 -2.37 7.81 10.02
C LEU A 24 -1.14 6.99 9.59
N SER A 25 -1.33 5.89 8.85
CA SER A 25 -0.22 5.04 8.44
C SER A 25 0.82 5.77 7.57
N PRO A 26 0.44 6.50 6.50
CA PRO A 26 1.38 7.36 5.78
C PRO A 26 1.96 8.48 6.65
N LEU A 27 1.12 9.24 7.35
CA LEU A 27 1.55 10.39 8.16
C LEU A 27 2.55 10.03 9.26
N ALA A 28 2.47 8.82 9.80
CA ALA A 28 3.41 8.29 10.77
C ALA A 28 4.72 7.80 10.12
N LEU A 29 5.33 8.64 9.27
CA LEU A 29 6.60 8.41 8.57
C LEU A 29 6.58 7.14 7.69
N GLY A 30 5.46 6.88 7.03
CA GLY A 30 5.22 5.68 6.24
C GLY A 30 5.02 4.40 7.08
N GLY A 31 4.77 4.52 8.38
CA GLY A 31 4.54 3.38 9.28
C GLY A 31 5.78 2.55 9.59
N VAL A 32 6.97 3.05 9.26
CA VAL A 32 8.24 2.33 9.44
C VAL A 32 8.68 2.35 10.91
N ALA A 33 8.44 3.47 11.60
CA ALA A 33 8.87 3.66 12.97
C ALA A 33 8.21 2.65 13.94
N PRO A 34 8.95 2.10 14.92
CA PRO A 34 8.39 1.14 15.88
C PRO A 34 7.15 1.66 16.63
N TRP A 35 7.16 2.94 17.02
CA TRP A 35 6.00 3.57 17.67
C TRP A 35 4.78 3.62 16.74
N ALA A 36 4.98 3.91 15.45
CA ALA A 36 3.91 3.96 14.46
C ALA A 36 3.28 2.58 14.27
N ARG A 37 4.12 1.53 14.17
CA ARG A 37 3.65 0.13 14.13
C ARG A 37 2.85 -0.24 15.38
N GLY A 38 3.31 0.19 16.56
CA GLY A 38 2.59 0.00 17.83
C GLY A 38 1.20 0.65 17.83
N VAL A 39 1.11 1.91 17.40
CA VAL A 39 -0.17 2.63 17.29
C VAL A 39 -1.12 1.94 16.31
N LEU A 40 -0.64 1.56 15.11
CA LEU A 40 -1.46 0.87 14.12
C LEU A 40 -1.95 -0.50 14.64
N PHE A 41 -1.09 -1.23 15.37
CA PHE A 41 -1.50 -2.48 16.01
C PHE A 41 -2.59 -2.25 17.05
N LEU A 42 -2.44 -1.28 17.95
CA LEU A 42 -3.47 -0.93 18.94
C LEU A 42 -4.79 -0.53 18.28
N MET A 43 -4.75 0.30 17.23
CA MET A 43 -5.94 0.65 16.46
C MET A 43 -6.61 -0.57 15.82
N SER A 44 -5.84 -1.54 15.33
CA SER A 44 -6.40 -2.79 14.79
C SER A 44 -7.08 -3.63 15.87
N VAL A 45 -6.53 -3.69 17.09
CA VAL A 45 -7.15 -4.39 18.23
C VAL A 45 -8.47 -3.71 18.61
N VAL A 46 -8.49 -2.37 18.70
CA VAL A 46 -9.72 -1.61 18.94
C VAL A 46 -10.74 -1.85 17.84
N LEU A 47 -10.31 -1.83 16.57
CA LEU A 47 -11.17 -2.12 15.42
C LEU A 47 -11.82 -3.51 15.54
N PHE A 48 -11.04 -4.53 15.89
CA PHE A 48 -11.53 -5.89 16.09
C PHE A 48 -12.50 -5.98 17.27
N ALA A 49 -12.21 -5.31 18.39
CA ALA A 49 -13.09 -5.25 19.54
C ALA A 49 -14.44 -4.58 19.20
N VAL A 50 -14.41 -3.47 18.45
CA VAL A 50 -15.63 -2.80 17.96
C VAL A 50 -16.45 -3.72 17.05
N TRP A 51 -15.78 -4.45 16.15
CA TRP A 51 -16.44 -5.47 15.32
C TRP A 51 -17.07 -6.59 16.17
N LEU A 52 -16.36 -7.10 17.18
CA LEU A 52 -16.87 -8.13 18.07
C LEU A 52 -18.08 -7.66 18.87
N MET A 53 -18.05 -6.43 19.39
CA MET A 53 -19.19 -5.80 20.06
C MET A 53 -20.40 -5.64 19.13
N ALA A 54 -20.16 -5.28 17.86
CA ALA A 54 -21.21 -5.19 16.86
C ALA A 54 -21.87 -6.56 16.62
N VAL A 55 -21.07 -7.62 16.48
CA VAL A 55 -21.56 -8.99 16.32
C VAL A 55 -22.34 -9.45 17.57
N ALA A 56 -21.80 -9.24 18.76
CA ALA A 56 -22.44 -9.63 20.01
C ALA A 56 -23.80 -8.95 20.20
N ARG A 57 -23.92 -7.68 19.81
CA ARG A 57 -25.15 -6.90 20.00
C ARG A 57 -26.24 -7.20 18.97
N TRP A 58 -25.88 -7.70 17.78
CA TRP A 58 -26.77 -7.86 16.63
C TRP A 58 -26.91 -9.33 16.20
N GLY A 59 -26.17 -10.26 16.80
CA GLY A 59 -26.39 -11.71 16.72
C GLY A 59 -25.96 -12.39 15.42
N GLU A 60 -25.48 -11.64 14.42
CA GLU A 60 -25.13 -12.21 13.12
C GLU A 60 -23.61 -12.35 12.94
N LEU A 61 -23.06 -13.49 13.38
CA LEU A 61 -21.69 -13.87 13.06
C LEU A 61 -21.61 -14.31 11.59
N ARG A 62 -21.35 -13.36 10.69
CA ARG A 62 -21.11 -13.64 9.27
C ARG A 62 -19.62 -13.56 8.99
N VAL A 63 -18.93 -14.69 9.07
CA VAL A 63 -17.53 -14.81 8.62
C VAL A 63 -17.52 -15.17 7.14
N ALA A 64 -16.97 -14.29 6.32
CA ALA A 64 -16.80 -14.52 4.90
C ALA A 64 -15.86 -15.71 4.67
N ARG A 65 -16.35 -16.73 3.94
CA ARG A 65 -15.50 -17.86 3.54
C ARG A 65 -14.54 -17.40 2.44
N SER A 66 -13.24 -17.55 2.68
CA SER A 66 -12.20 -17.22 1.73
C SER A 66 -11.03 -18.18 1.92
N SER A 67 -10.47 -18.70 0.82
CA SER A 67 -9.25 -19.53 0.86
C SER A 67 -8.05 -18.76 1.43
N VAL A 68 -8.11 -17.43 1.46
CA VAL A 68 -7.09 -16.56 2.07
C VAL A 68 -6.90 -16.89 3.56
N TRP A 69 -7.93 -17.38 4.27
CA TRP A 69 -7.78 -17.78 5.68
C TRP A 69 -6.75 -18.87 5.90
N PHE A 70 -6.68 -19.83 4.97
CA PHE A 70 -5.67 -20.89 5.03
C PHE A 70 -4.27 -20.31 4.93
N PHE A 71 -4.03 -19.41 3.97
CA PHE A 71 -2.71 -18.78 3.79
C PHE A 71 -2.31 -17.90 4.97
N ILE A 72 -3.26 -17.16 5.56
CA ILE A 72 -3.04 -16.39 6.78
C ILE A 72 -2.67 -17.33 7.93
N ALA A 73 -3.45 -18.39 8.16
CA ALA A 73 -3.19 -19.36 9.22
C ALA A 73 -1.85 -20.08 9.03
N ALA A 74 -1.50 -20.45 7.79
CA ALA A 74 -0.22 -21.06 7.45
C ALA A 74 0.95 -20.10 7.73
N LEU A 75 0.82 -18.81 7.41
CA LEU A 75 1.86 -17.81 7.68
C LEU A 75 2.06 -17.59 9.19
N PHE A 76 0.99 -17.53 9.98
CA PHE A 76 1.08 -17.50 11.44
C PHE A 76 1.68 -18.79 11.99
N GLY A 77 1.25 -19.95 11.49
CA GLY A 77 1.79 -21.26 11.85
C GLY A 77 3.30 -21.31 11.63
N LEU A 78 3.77 -20.85 10.47
CA LEU A 78 5.19 -20.71 10.17
C LEU A 78 5.90 -19.78 11.17
N ALA A 79 5.32 -18.61 11.44
CA ALA A 79 5.90 -17.64 12.38
C ALA A 79 6.02 -18.18 13.80
N PHE A 80 5.02 -18.92 14.28
CA PHE A 80 5.04 -19.54 15.60
C PHE A 80 6.01 -20.73 15.66
N VAL A 81 6.01 -21.61 14.64
CA VAL A 81 6.98 -22.72 14.53
C VAL A 81 8.41 -22.18 14.56
N GLN A 82 8.68 -21.04 13.91
CA GLN A 82 9.99 -20.40 13.95
C GLN A 82 10.47 -20.00 15.35
N LEU A 83 9.55 -19.80 16.31
CA LEU A 83 9.85 -19.40 17.68
C LEU A 83 9.90 -20.56 18.67
N ILE A 84 9.47 -21.77 18.29
CA ILE A 84 9.48 -22.94 19.17
C ILE A 84 10.94 -23.35 19.43
N PRO A 85 11.39 -23.41 20.70
CA PRO A 85 12.72 -23.90 21.01
C PRO A 85 12.80 -25.40 20.71
N LEU A 86 13.70 -25.77 19.80
CA LEU A 86 13.96 -27.16 19.43
C LEU A 86 15.22 -27.68 20.13
N SER A 87 15.26 -28.98 20.40
CA SER A 87 16.48 -29.63 20.88
C SER A 87 17.60 -29.49 19.81
N PRO A 88 18.89 -29.53 20.20
CA PRO A 88 19.99 -29.42 19.24
C PRO A 88 19.98 -30.47 18.13
N ALA A 89 19.42 -31.66 18.38
CA ALA A 89 19.25 -32.69 17.37
C ALA A 89 18.12 -32.34 16.38
N ALA A 90 16.96 -31.91 16.88
CA ALA A 90 15.84 -31.48 16.06
C ALA A 90 16.19 -30.24 15.22
N LEU A 91 16.92 -29.28 15.79
CA LEU A 91 17.36 -28.09 15.06
C LEU A 91 18.31 -28.43 13.92
N ARG A 92 19.28 -29.34 14.14
CA ARG A 92 20.17 -29.82 13.07
C ARG A 92 19.42 -30.56 11.98
N ALA A 93 18.40 -31.34 12.32
CA ALA A 93 17.59 -32.06 11.34
C ALA A 93 16.73 -31.12 10.47
N VAL A 94 16.12 -30.10 11.08
CA VAL A 94 15.20 -29.18 10.38
C VAL A 94 15.93 -28.02 9.69
N SER A 95 16.98 -27.48 10.31
CA SER A 95 17.75 -26.36 9.77
C SER A 95 19.25 -26.49 10.12
N PRO A 96 20.02 -27.25 9.32
CA PRO A 96 21.46 -27.38 9.49
C PRO A 96 22.17 -26.01 9.48
N GLY A 97 21.75 -25.11 8.59
CA GLY A 97 22.28 -23.75 8.49
C GLY A 97 22.09 -22.95 9.78
N ALA A 98 20.89 -23.00 10.38
CA ALA A 98 20.64 -22.29 11.65
C ALA A 98 21.51 -22.86 12.77
N SER A 99 21.62 -24.19 12.87
CA SER A 99 22.49 -24.82 13.85
C SER A 99 23.96 -24.41 13.69
N ALA A 100 24.45 -24.29 12.45
CA ALA A 100 25.83 -23.86 12.18
C ALA A 100 26.05 -22.41 12.59
N THR A 101 25.15 -21.49 12.23
CA THR A 101 25.21 -20.08 12.66
C THR A 101 25.15 -19.94 14.18
N TYR A 102 24.32 -20.73 14.84
CA TYR A 102 24.23 -20.76 16.30
C TYR A 102 25.50 -21.27 16.98
N ALA A 103 26.17 -22.26 16.40
CA ALA A 103 27.44 -22.76 16.90
C ALA A 103 28.57 -21.73 16.73
N GLN A 104 28.57 -20.99 15.61
CA GLN A 104 29.53 -19.91 15.35
C GLN A 104 29.31 -18.70 16.28
N ALA A 105 28.06 -18.27 16.45
CA ALA A 105 27.73 -17.09 17.24
C ALA A 105 27.88 -17.31 18.76
N LEU A 106 27.65 -18.55 19.23
CA LEU A 106 27.70 -18.90 20.65
C LEU A 106 28.46 -20.23 20.85
N PRO A 107 29.80 -20.25 20.69
CA PRO A 107 30.60 -21.48 20.75
C PRO A 107 30.50 -22.19 22.11
N ALA A 108 30.51 -21.42 23.21
CA ALA A 108 30.44 -21.95 24.57
C ALA A 108 29.08 -22.59 24.91
N ALA A 109 28.01 -22.26 24.17
CA ALA A 109 26.68 -22.83 24.34
C ALA A 109 26.29 -23.73 23.15
N ALA A 110 27.25 -24.10 22.30
CA ALA A 110 26.99 -24.94 21.14
C ALA A 110 26.49 -26.32 21.60
N GLY A 111 25.27 -26.68 21.19
CA GLY A 111 24.64 -27.94 21.62
C GLY A 111 24.03 -27.92 23.02
N LEU A 112 24.02 -26.77 23.71
CA LEU A 112 23.39 -26.61 25.01
C LEU A 112 22.09 -25.80 24.88
N GLY A 113 21.01 -26.28 25.51
CA GLY A 113 19.71 -25.63 25.53
C GLY A 113 18.93 -25.72 24.21
N GLY A 114 17.62 -25.52 24.29
CA GLY A 114 16.75 -25.46 23.12
C GLY A 114 16.86 -24.10 22.42
N ARG A 115 16.93 -24.09 21.09
CA ARG A 115 16.98 -22.85 20.28
C ARG A 115 15.91 -22.85 19.21
N GLY A 116 15.34 -21.68 18.92
CA GLY A 116 14.33 -21.51 17.87
C GLY A 116 14.93 -21.54 16.47
N LEU A 117 14.10 -21.83 15.47
CA LEU A 117 14.49 -21.81 14.05
C LEU A 117 14.76 -20.37 13.56
N SER A 118 14.14 -19.37 14.17
CA SER A 118 14.42 -17.96 13.87
C SER A 118 15.75 -17.53 14.49
N LEU A 119 16.66 -17.06 13.64
CA LEU A 119 17.94 -16.48 14.05
C LEU A 119 17.79 -15.07 14.66
N ALA A 120 16.63 -14.43 14.51
CA ALA A 120 16.31 -13.15 15.12
C ALA A 120 14.88 -13.19 15.72
N PRO A 121 14.68 -13.86 16.87
CA PRO A 121 13.35 -14.06 17.46
C PRO A 121 12.59 -12.75 17.70
N TYR A 122 13.29 -11.67 18.07
CA TYR A 122 12.70 -10.34 18.24
C TYR A 122 12.08 -9.81 16.93
N ALA A 123 12.80 -9.93 15.80
CA ALA A 123 12.30 -9.49 14.51
C ALA A 123 11.08 -10.32 14.06
N THR A 124 11.09 -11.63 14.33
CA THR A 124 9.95 -12.51 14.05
C THR A 124 8.73 -12.15 14.89
N ARG A 125 8.91 -11.82 16.18
CA ARG A 125 7.81 -11.33 17.03
C ARG A 125 7.24 -10.00 16.54
N ALA A 126 8.09 -9.06 16.13
CA ALA A 126 7.67 -7.78 15.54
C ALA A 126 6.95 -7.98 14.20
N GLU A 127 7.30 -9.02 13.44
CA GLU A 127 6.62 -9.35 12.19
C GLU A 127 5.27 -10.02 12.44
N ILE A 128 5.13 -10.84 13.48
CA ILE A 128 3.84 -11.38 13.91
C ILE A 128 2.85 -10.26 14.23
N THR A 129 3.26 -9.19 14.91
CA THR A 129 2.36 -8.06 15.21
C THR A 129 1.97 -7.28 13.95
N ARG A 130 2.90 -7.12 13.00
CA ARG A 130 2.60 -6.53 11.68
C ARG A 130 1.59 -7.38 10.92
N LEU A 131 1.81 -8.69 10.84
CA LEU A 131 0.89 -9.64 10.18
C LEU A 131 -0.47 -9.69 10.88
N ALA A 132 -0.52 -9.61 12.21
CA ALA A 132 -1.77 -9.53 12.97
C ALA A 132 -2.56 -8.27 12.63
N THR A 133 -1.88 -7.11 12.56
CA THR A 133 -2.50 -5.85 12.14
C THR A 133 -3.16 -5.99 10.76
N LEU A 134 -2.43 -6.55 9.79
CA LEU A 134 -2.92 -6.75 8.42
C LEU A 134 -4.04 -7.79 8.35
N ALA A 135 -3.93 -8.90 9.09
CA ALA A 135 -4.94 -9.95 9.12
C ALA A 135 -6.26 -9.46 9.75
N ILE A 136 -6.18 -8.68 10.83
CA ILE A 136 -7.34 -8.04 11.46
C ILE A 136 -8.00 -7.06 10.50
N LEU A 137 -7.22 -6.19 9.85
CA LEU A 137 -7.74 -5.24 8.85
C LEU A 137 -8.46 -5.96 7.73
N PHE A 138 -7.84 -6.99 7.15
CA PHE A 138 -8.44 -7.81 6.11
C PHE A 138 -9.74 -8.45 6.59
N PHE A 139 -9.73 -9.05 7.78
CA PHE A 139 -10.91 -9.67 8.39
C PHE A 139 -12.05 -8.69 8.59
N VAL A 140 -11.81 -7.54 9.20
CA VAL A 140 -12.88 -6.56 9.45
C VAL A 140 -13.41 -5.99 8.14
N VAL A 141 -12.54 -5.68 7.17
CA VAL A 141 -12.95 -5.14 5.86
C VAL A 141 -13.84 -6.13 5.12
N VAL A 142 -13.41 -7.39 4.97
CA VAL A 142 -14.16 -8.40 4.21
C VAL A 142 -15.50 -8.71 4.86
N ASN A 143 -15.60 -8.65 6.20
CA ASN A 143 -16.84 -8.93 6.91
C ASN A 143 -17.79 -7.74 7.00
N THR A 144 -17.29 -6.50 7.06
CA THR A 144 -18.10 -5.30 7.35
C THR A 144 -18.40 -4.44 6.13
N VAL A 145 -17.45 -4.31 5.19
CA VAL A 145 -17.58 -3.37 4.05
C VAL A 145 -18.44 -4.00 2.96
N ARG A 146 -19.74 -3.65 2.96
CA ARG A 146 -20.75 -4.19 2.03
C ARG A 146 -21.54 -3.10 1.30
N ARG A 147 -21.69 -1.94 1.94
CA ARG A 147 -22.52 -0.84 1.44
C ARG A 147 -21.66 0.14 0.64
N ARG A 148 -22.31 0.78 -0.34
CA ARG A 148 -21.65 1.73 -1.24
C ARG A 148 -21.01 2.90 -0.49
N TRP A 149 -21.66 3.42 0.55
CA TRP A 149 -21.12 4.53 1.34
C TRP A 149 -19.81 4.14 2.03
N GLN A 150 -19.69 2.92 2.56
CA GLN A 150 -18.48 2.43 3.24
C GLN A 150 -17.31 2.37 2.25
N VAL A 151 -17.54 1.78 1.07
CA VAL A 151 -16.52 1.70 0.00
C VAL A 151 -16.10 3.11 -0.44
N VAL A 152 -17.05 4.02 -0.65
CA VAL A 152 -16.75 5.40 -1.05
C VAL A 152 -15.98 6.13 0.05
N SER A 153 -16.30 5.94 1.33
CA SER A 153 -15.55 6.54 2.45
C SER A 153 -14.08 6.10 2.45
N LEU A 154 -13.81 4.80 2.26
CA LEU A 154 -12.44 4.29 2.19
C LEU A 154 -11.68 4.82 0.95
N ILE A 155 -12.35 4.87 -0.21
CA ILE A 155 -11.78 5.46 -1.43
C ILE A 155 -11.45 6.94 -1.21
N LEU A 156 -12.36 7.70 -0.61
CA LEU A 156 -12.14 9.12 -0.32
C LEU A 156 -11.01 9.32 0.69
N ALA A 157 -10.88 8.45 1.71
CA ALA A 157 -9.75 8.49 2.63
C ALA A 157 -8.41 8.24 1.91
N LEU A 158 -8.36 7.25 1.01
CA LEU A 158 -7.19 6.98 0.16
C LEU A 158 -6.83 8.16 -0.74
N VAL A 159 -7.82 8.70 -1.47
CA VAL A 159 -7.59 9.85 -2.36
C VAL A 159 -7.17 11.08 -1.55
N ALA A 160 -7.77 11.32 -0.39
CA ALA A 160 -7.42 12.42 0.49
C ALA A 160 -5.97 12.29 0.99
N ILE A 161 -5.57 11.13 1.52
CA ILE A 161 -4.20 10.96 2.01
C ILE A 161 -3.17 11.02 0.87
N GLY A 162 -3.44 10.38 -0.28
CA GLY A 162 -2.53 10.46 -1.42
C GLY A 162 -2.36 11.89 -1.94
N SER A 163 -3.45 12.66 -1.98
CA SER A 163 -3.43 14.06 -2.40
C SER A 163 -2.69 14.93 -1.38
N PHE A 164 -2.92 14.70 -0.08
CA PHE A 164 -2.18 15.35 0.98
C PHE A 164 -0.68 15.06 0.86
N GLU A 165 -0.28 13.79 0.73
CA GLU A 165 1.12 13.37 0.59
C GLU A 165 1.78 14.01 -0.63
N ALA A 166 1.08 14.07 -1.77
CA ALA A 166 1.58 14.72 -2.98
C ALA A 166 1.76 16.24 -2.79
N LEU A 167 0.73 16.93 -2.29
CA LEU A 167 0.77 18.39 -2.09
C LEU A 167 1.76 18.79 -1.01
N TYR A 168 1.80 18.06 0.10
CA TYR A 168 2.78 18.24 1.17
C TYR A 168 4.19 18.01 0.66
N GLY A 169 4.42 16.94 -0.10
CA GLY A 169 5.70 16.65 -0.71
C GLY A 169 6.18 17.74 -1.67
N PHE A 170 5.28 18.31 -2.47
CA PHE A 170 5.61 19.48 -3.32
C PHE A 170 5.95 20.71 -2.48
N ALA A 171 5.15 21.03 -1.46
CA ALA A 171 5.39 22.16 -0.59
C ALA A 171 6.76 22.05 0.10
N GLU A 172 7.12 20.88 0.64
CA GLU A 172 8.43 20.64 1.24
C GLU A 172 9.56 20.74 0.20
N GLN A 173 9.39 20.14 -0.98
CA GLN A 173 10.43 20.14 -2.01
C GLN A 173 10.74 21.55 -2.54
N PHE A 174 9.72 22.39 -2.71
CA PHE A 174 9.88 23.73 -3.27
C PHE A 174 10.04 24.85 -2.23
N SER A 175 9.76 24.58 -0.94
CA SER A 175 10.04 25.55 0.14
C SER A 175 11.52 25.66 0.49
N GLY A 176 12.36 24.72 0.06
CA GLY A 176 13.77 24.65 0.43
C GLY A 176 14.03 24.20 1.87
N ARG A 177 12.97 23.95 2.67
CA ARG A 177 13.06 23.60 4.09
C ARG A 177 13.61 22.18 4.30
N GLN A 178 13.35 21.24 3.39
CA GLN A 178 13.87 19.86 3.47
C GLN A 178 13.60 19.17 4.82
N HIS A 179 12.40 19.36 5.39
CA HIS A 179 11.97 18.69 6.61
C HIS A 179 10.78 17.74 6.33
N ILE A 180 10.61 16.71 7.14
CA ILE A 180 9.35 15.98 7.30
C ILE A 180 8.77 16.41 8.63
N PHE A 181 7.72 17.22 8.59
CA PHE A 181 7.21 17.99 9.72
C PHE A 181 8.31 18.84 10.37
N SER A 182 8.87 18.36 11.49
CA SER A 182 9.99 19.01 12.19
C SER A 182 11.29 18.23 12.09
N LEU A 183 11.29 17.05 11.48
CA LEU A 183 12.46 16.17 11.36
C LEU A 183 13.24 16.52 10.09
N PRO A 184 14.56 16.73 10.14
CA PRO A 184 15.34 17.04 8.94
C PRO A 184 15.37 15.83 8.00
N ARG A 185 15.17 16.07 6.69
CA ARG A 185 15.34 15.03 5.67
C ARG A 185 16.82 14.75 5.50
N GLN A 186 17.18 13.47 5.58
CA GLN A 186 18.57 13.01 5.39
C GLN A 186 18.77 12.37 4.00
N TYR A 187 17.69 11.92 3.36
CA TYR A 187 17.74 11.12 2.14
C TYR A 187 16.83 11.70 1.05
N HIS A 188 17.24 11.49 -0.22
CA HIS A 188 16.46 11.83 -1.41
C HIS A 188 16.01 13.31 -1.51
N LEU A 189 16.90 14.24 -1.18
CA LEU A 189 16.62 15.70 -1.11
C LEU A 189 16.12 16.32 -2.45
N GLN A 190 16.38 15.67 -3.57
CA GLN A 190 15.94 16.11 -4.90
C GLN A 190 14.59 15.51 -5.33
N ALA A 191 14.01 14.60 -4.53
CA ALA A 191 12.77 13.91 -4.85
C ALA A 191 11.63 14.34 -3.93
N VAL A 192 10.42 14.37 -4.48
CA VAL A 192 9.18 14.50 -3.71
C VAL A 192 8.89 13.19 -2.99
N THR A 193 8.78 13.24 -1.66
CA THR A 193 8.54 12.03 -0.83
C THR A 193 7.39 12.16 0.16
N GLY A 194 6.73 13.33 0.24
CA GLY A 194 5.71 13.58 1.25
C GLY A 194 6.26 13.35 2.66
N THR A 195 5.51 12.63 3.50
CA THR A 195 5.93 12.21 4.84
C THR A 195 6.78 10.94 4.86
N PHE A 196 7.02 10.32 3.71
CA PHE A 196 7.84 9.12 3.61
C PHE A 196 9.34 9.46 3.58
N HIS A 197 10.14 8.65 4.27
CA HIS A 197 11.60 8.71 4.17
C HIS A 197 12.11 8.18 2.83
N ASN A 198 11.41 7.21 2.24
CA ASN A 198 11.83 6.54 1.02
C ASN A 198 10.96 6.95 -0.16
N LYS A 199 11.59 7.48 -1.22
CA LYS A 199 10.89 7.91 -2.45
C LYS A 199 10.12 6.79 -3.15
N ASN A 200 10.58 5.55 -3.06
CA ASN A 200 9.92 4.41 -3.67
C ASN A 200 8.66 3.98 -2.89
N HIS A 201 8.64 4.12 -1.57
CA HIS A 201 7.43 3.86 -0.78
C HIS A 201 6.36 4.92 -1.02
N PHE A 202 6.77 6.19 -1.14
CA PHE A 202 5.89 7.27 -1.56
C PHE A 202 5.28 7.01 -2.95
N ALA A 203 6.11 6.72 -3.95
CA ALA A 203 5.63 6.39 -5.29
C ALA A 203 4.69 5.17 -5.29
N GLY A 204 5.04 4.13 -4.51
CA GLY A 204 4.23 2.93 -4.32
C GLY A 204 2.85 3.20 -3.70
N LEU A 205 2.72 4.19 -2.81
CA LEU A 205 1.42 4.61 -2.31
C LEU A 205 0.60 5.28 -3.44
N LEU A 206 1.21 6.24 -4.15
CA LEU A 206 0.49 7.04 -5.14
C LEU A 206 0.05 6.19 -6.35
N GLU A 207 0.90 5.29 -6.84
CA GLU A 207 0.57 4.42 -7.98
C GLU A 207 -0.63 3.50 -7.72
N MET A 208 -0.86 3.13 -6.46
CA MET A 208 -2.03 2.36 -6.03
C MET A 208 -3.29 3.23 -5.96
N ILE A 209 -3.16 4.49 -5.57
CA ILE A 209 -4.28 5.43 -5.39
C ILE A 209 -4.76 5.99 -6.72
N VAL A 210 -3.88 6.23 -7.70
CA VAL A 210 -4.25 6.76 -9.02
C VAL A 210 -5.39 5.97 -9.70
N PRO A 211 -5.31 4.63 -9.91
CA PRO A 211 -6.40 3.89 -10.54
C PRO A 211 -7.68 3.90 -9.69
N VAL A 212 -7.58 3.96 -8.37
CA VAL A 212 -8.72 4.08 -7.45
C VAL A 212 -9.42 5.44 -7.64
N CYS A 213 -8.66 6.53 -7.72
CA CYS A 213 -9.14 7.88 -7.98
C CYS A 213 -9.85 7.97 -9.35
N LEU A 214 -9.22 7.43 -10.39
CA LEU A 214 -9.78 7.37 -11.74
C LEU A 214 -11.04 6.50 -11.80
N GLY A 215 -11.11 5.40 -11.04
CA GLY A 215 -12.31 4.59 -10.88
C GLY A 215 -13.48 5.38 -10.28
N LEU A 216 -13.22 6.18 -9.24
CA LEU A 216 -14.24 7.06 -8.67
C LEU A 216 -14.66 8.15 -9.67
N LEU A 217 -13.71 8.80 -10.34
CA LEU A 217 -13.97 9.80 -11.39
C LEU A 217 -14.91 9.23 -12.47
N PHE A 218 -14.60 8.04 -12.99
CA PHE A 218 -15.43 7.40 -14.01
C PHE A 218 -16.78 6.94 -13.48
N ALA A 219 -16.86 6.50 -12.23
CA ALA A 219 -18.14 6.17 -11.59
C ALA A 219 -19.07 7.40 -11.51
N VAL A 220 -18.53 8.57 -11.16
CA VAL A 220 -19.27 9.85 -11.16
C VAL A 220 -19.65 10.26 -12.59
N ALA A 221 -18.71 10.19 -13.54
CA ALA A 221 -18.93 10.52 -14.95
C ALA A 221 -20.03 9.68 -15.59
N ARG A 222 -20.09 8.37 -15.29
CA ARG A 222 -21.09 7.47 -15.84
C ARG A 222 -22.51 7.80 -15.36
N ARG A 223 -22.66 8.21 -14.10
CA ARG A 223 -23.95 8.62 -13.53
C ARG A 223 -24.46 9.93 -14.14
N SER A 224 -23.57 10.85 -14.49
CA SER A 224 -23.94 12.04 -15.25
C SER A 224 -24.41 11.65 -16.65
N GLY A 225 -23.64 10.87 -17.41
CA GLY A 225 -24.02 10.50 -18.80
C GLY A 225 -25.34 9.72 -18.96
N ARG A 226 -25.76 8.92 -17.96
CA ARG A 226 -27.04 8.18 -18.00
C ARG A 226 -28.27 9.08 -17.90
N ARG A 227 -28.19 10.16 -17.11
CA ARG A 227 -29.29 11.14 -16.98
C ARG A 227 -29.49 11.97 -18.27
N TRP A 228 -28.44 12.05 -19.09
CA TRP A 228 -28.39 12.90 -20.28
C TRP A 228 -28.87 12.20 -21.55
N ARG A 229 -28.82 10.86 -21.60
CA ARG A 229 -29.44 10.07 -22.69
C ARG A 229 -30.97 10.18 -22.73
N GLY A 230 -31.61 10.66 -21.67
CA GLY A 230 -33.05 10.94 -21.63
C GLY A 230 -33.45 12.36 -22.07
N SER A 231 -32.48 13.23 -22.39
CA SER A 231 -32.72 14.63 -22.79
C SER A 231 -32.40 14.84 -24.27
N GLY A 232 -32.99 14.02 -25.14
CA GLY A 232 -32.84 14.15 -26.60
C GLY A 232 -33.62 15.34 -27.12
N GLY A 233 -32.96 16.50 -27.27
CA GLY A 233 -33.56 17.71 -27.88
C GLY A 233 -32.89 19.04 -27.56
N ALA A 234 -32.05 19.13 -26.52
CA ALA A 234 -31.45 20.41 -26.12
C ALA A 234 -30.23 20.81 -26.98
N SER A 235 -30.12 22.11 -27.30
CA SER A 235 -28.97 22.67 -28.02
C SER A 235 -27.65 22.47 -27.24
N PRO A 236 -26.50 22.34 -27.93
CA PRO A 236 -25.20 22.08 -27.27
C PRO A 236 -24.81 23.16 -26.24
N ARG A 237 -25.28 24.40 -26.39
CA ARG A 237 -25.03 25.50 -25.45
C ARG A 237 -25.83 25.35 -24.16
N VAL A 238 -27.12 25.00 -24.25
CA VAL A 238 -27.97 24.71 -23.08
C VAL A 238 -27.47 23.47 -22.35
N ARG A 239 -26.93 22.49 -23.10
CA ARG A 239 -26.26 21.31 -22.56
C ARG A 239 -24.98 21.68 -21.81
N LEU A 240 -24.14 22.57 -22.33
CA LEU A 240 -22.94 22.98 -21.60
C LEU A 240 -23.28 23.76 -20.32
N ALA A 241 -24.23 24.69 -20.38
CA ALA A 241 -24.69 25.46 -19.23
C ALA A 241 -25.28 24.56 -18.12
N ALA A 242 -26.12 23.58 -18.47
CA ALA A 242 -26.68 22.63 -17.51
C ALA A 242 -25.64 21.67 -16.91
N ALA A 243 -24.56 21.37 -17.64
CA ALA A 243 -23.46 20.56 -17.12
C ALA A 243 -22.65 21.35 -16.09
N LEU A 244 -22.29 22.59 -16.43
CA LEU A 244 -21.54 23.52 -15.59
C LEU A 244 -22.31 23.87 -14.30
N ALA A 245 -23.64 23.99 -14.38
CA ALA A 245 -24.48 24.22 -13.21
C ALA A 245 -24.63 23.00 -12.27
N SER A 246 -24.16 21.81 -12.67
CA SER A 246 -24.34 20.61 -11.86
C SER A 246 -23.19 20.41 -10.86
N ALA A 247 -23.50 20.20 -9.57
CA ALA A 247 -22.49 19.87 -8.55
C ALA A 247 -21.57 18.69 -8.92
N ARG A 248 -22.02 17.82 -9.85
CA ARG A 248 -21.26 16.66 -10.32
C ARG A 248 -20.11 17.01 -11.26
N ILE A 249 -20.18 18.12 -12.01
CA ILE A 249 -19.05 18.53 -12.86
C ILE A 249 -17.88 18.96 -11.99
N TYR A 250 -18.13 19.70 -10.90
CA TYR A 250 -17.12 20.11 -9.94
C TYR A 250 -16.46 18.89 -9.28
N GLN A 251 -17.25 17.87 -8.90
CA GLN A 251 -16.70 16.61 -8.39
C GLN A 251 -15.76 15.93 -9.42
N GLN A 252 -16.13 15.93 -10.70
CA GLN A 252 -15.29 15.35 -11.76
C GLN A 252 -14.01 16.16 -11.97
N ILE A 253 -14.11 17.48 -12.00
CA ILE A 253 -12.96 18.38 -12.17
C ILE A 253 -11.99 18.20 -10.99
N VAL A 254 -12.49 18.18 -9.76
CA VAL A 254 -11.66 17.96 -8.57
C VAL A 254 -10.98 16.60 -8.63
N LEU A 255 -11.71 15.51 -8.88
CA LEU A 255 -11.11 14.17 -8.95
C LEU A 255 -10.09 14.05 -10.10
N ALA A 256 -10.35 14.67 -11.25
CA ALA A 256 -9.40 14.71 -12.36
C ALA A 256 -8.14 15.50 -11.98
N ALA A 257 -8.29 16.67 -11.34
CA ALA A 257 -7.17 17.48 -10.87
C ALA A 257 -6.33 16.71 -9.83
N LEU A 258 -6.97 16.03 -8.89
CA LEU A 258 -6.27 15.19 -7.91
C LEU A 258 -5.52 14.04 -8.61
N ALA A 259 -6.14 13.33 -9.57
CA ALA A 259 -5.46 12.28 -10.32
C ALA A 259 -4.22 12.82 -11.06
N VAL A 260 -4.29 14.02 -11.63
CA VAL A 260 -3.13 14.70 -12.25
C VAL A 260 -2.06 15.01 -11.21
N VAL A 261 -2.43 15.61 -10.07
CA VAL A 261 -1.48 15.91 -8.97
C VAL A 261 -0.75 14.64 -8.50
N LEU A 262 -1.48 13.53 -8.31
CA LEU A 262 -0.90 12.25 -7.93
C LEU A 262 0.09 11.73 -9.00
N LEU A 263 -0.28 11.78 -10.28
CA LEU A 263 0.59 11.34 -11.38
C LEU A 263 1.86 12.20 -11.45
N VAL A 264 1.73 13.52 -11.39
CA VAL A 264 2.88 14.44 -11.40
C VAL A 264 3.78 14.18 -10.19
N ALA A 265 3.21 13.93 -9.00
CA ALA A 265 3.99 13.59 -7.82
C ALA A 265 4.78 12.28 -7.97
N ILE A 266 4.25 11.27 -8.68
CA ILE A 266 5.01 10.05 -9.01
C ILE A 266 6.24 10.39 -9.87
N PHE A 267 6.12 11.28 -10.86
CA PHE A 267 7.27 11.72 -11.66
C PHE A 267 8.32 12.44 -10.82
N PHE A 268 7.88 13.39 -9.99
CA PHE A 268 8.78 14.14 -9.11
C PHE A 268 9.34 13.33 -7.94
N SER A 269 8.80 12.13 -7.68
CA SER A 269 9.41 11.17 -6.76
C SER A 269 10.73 10.62 -7.30
N LEU A 270 11.01 10.76 -8.60
CA LEU A 270 12.19 10.18 -9.26
C LEU A 270 12.32 8.66 -9.03
N SER A 271 11.21 7.96 -8.75
CA SER A 271 11.16 6.51 -8.60
C SER A 271 10.85 5.85 -9.95
N ARG A 272 11.89 5.37 -10.64
CA ARG A 272 11.76 4.72 -11.96
C ARG A 272 10.80 3.52 -11.90
N ALA A 273 10.98 2.66 -10.90
CA ALA A 273 10.09 1.52 -10.68
C ALA A 273 8.65 1.97 -10.37
N GLY A 274 8.47 3.06 -9.62
CA GLY A 274 7.14 3.63 -9.37
C GLY A 274 6.46 4.16 -10.65
N ILE A 275 7.20 4.77 -11.58
CA ILE A 275 6.65 5.16 -12.88
C ILE A 275 6.22 3.93 -13.69
N VAL A 276 7.06 2.89 -13.73
CA VAL A 276 6.75 1.63 -14.44
C VAL A 276 5.52 0.96 -13.85
N CYS A 277 5.45 0.84 -12.53
CA CYS A 277 4.31 0.24 -11.83
C CYS A 277 3.04 1.08 -11.95
N ALA A 278 3.13 2.42 -11.96
CA ALA A 278 1.99 3.29 -12.25
C ALA A 278 1.46 3.10 -13.69
N VAL A 279 2.34 3.01 -14.68
CA VAL A 279 1.92 2.69 -16.06
C VAL A 279 1.27 1.32 -16.11
N ALA A 280 1.86 0.30 -15.46
CA ALA A 280 1.30 -1.04 -15.41
C ALA A 280 -0.08 -1.07 -14.74
N SER A 281 -0.29 -0.31 -13.65
CA SER A 281 -1.57 -0.23 -12.95
C SER A 281 -2.64 0.45 -13.80
N LEU A 282 -2.28 1.51 -14.54
CA LEU A 282 -3.17 2.18 -15.48
C LEU A 282 -3.54 1.30 -16.68
N VAL A 283 -2.60 0.54 -17.25
CA VAL A 283 -2.86 -0.42 -18.33
C VAL A 283 -3.78 -1.53 -17.83
N GLY A 284 -3.48 -2.13 -16.67
CA GLY A 284 -4.34 -3.14 -16.05
C GLY A 284 -5.75 -2.61 -15.81
N PHE A 285 -5.87 -1.37 -15.33
CA PHE A 285 -7.17 -0.72 -15.14
C PHE A 285 -7.89 -0.43 -16.48
N ALA A 286 -7.18 -0.04 -17.54
CA ALA A 286 -7.73 0.14 -18.88
C ALA A 286 -8.33 -1.16 -19.44
N VAL A 287 -7.57 -2.26 -19.31
CA VAL A 287 -7.97 -3.61 -19.74
C VAL A 287 -9.19 -4.06 -18.93
N PHE A 288 -9.18 -3.87 -17.61
CA PHE A 288 -10.34 -4.15 -16.76
C PHE A 288 -11.59 -3.39 -17.22
N LEU A 289 -11.47 -2.09 -17.51
CA LEU A 289 -12.59 -1.28 -18.01
C LEU A 289 -13.10 -1.79 -19.36
N GLY A 290 -12.21 -2.22 -20.26
CA GLY A 290 -12.57 -2.64 -21.61
C GLY A 290 -13.20 -4.04 -21.66
N VAL A 291 -12.56 -4.99 -20.98
CA VAL A 291 -12.88 -6.43 -21.04
C VAL A 291 -13.92 -6.80 -20.00
N ALA A 292 -13.70 -6.44 -18.73
CA ALA A 292 -14.57 -6.87 -17.63
C ALA A 292 -15.79 -5.94 -17.47
N ALA A 293 -15.62 -4.64 -17.70
CA ALA A 293 -16.66 -3.65 -17.46
C ALA A 293 -17.41 -3.18 -18.73
N GLY A 294 -16.93 -3.54 -19.93
CA GLY A 294 -17.56 -3.20 -21.21
C GLY A 294 -17.54 -1.71 -21.58
N PHE A 295 -16.60 -0.94 -21.02
CA PHE A 295 -16.56 0.52 -21.06
C PHE A 295 -15.58 1.08 -22.09
N ARG A 296 -15.71 0.67 -23.37
CA ARG A 296 -14.81 1.01 -24.49
C ARG A 296 -14.37 2.48 -24.56
N ARG A 297 -15.28 3.44 -24.37
CA ARG A 297 -14.93 4.88 -24.40
C ARG A 297 -13.94 5.31 -23.31
N TYR A 298 -14.05 4.71 -22.12
CA TYR A 298 -13.17 5.00 -20.99
C TYR A 298 -11.84 4.26 -21.11
N THR A 299 -11.83 3.10 -21.78
CA THR A 299 -10.60 2.40 -22.15
C THR A 299 -9.74 3.25 -23.10
N VAL A 300 -10.34 3.86 -24.13
CA VAL A 300 -9.59 4.77 -25.03
C VAL A 300 -9.03 5.96 -24.25
N ALA A 301 -9.84 6.60 -23.39
CA ALA A 301 -9.37 7.68 -22.53
C ALA A 301 -8.19 7.25 -21.63
N MET A 302 -8.22 6.03 -21.10
CA MET A 302 -7.13 5.50 -20.27
C MET A 302 -5.85 5.26 -21.09
N PHE A 303 -5.96 4.72 -22.30
CA PHE A 303 -4.79 4.57 -23.18
C PHE A 303 -4.19 5.92 -23.59
N LEU A 304 -5.01 6.96 -23.75
CA LEU A 304 -4.51 8.32 -23.96
C LEU A 304 -3.75 8.84 -22.73
N ILE A 305 -4.28 8.63 -21.52
CA ILE A 305 -3.57 8.98 -20.28
C ILE A 305 -2.24 8.24 -20.20
N VAL A 306 -2.23 6.93 -20.45
CA VAL A 306 -1.00 6.11 -20.47
C VAL A 306 -0.01 6.63 -21.50
N ALA A 307 -0.46 6.94 -22.71
CA ALA A 307 0.38 7.51 -23.75
C ALA A 307 0.97 8.85 -23.32
N THR A 308 0.17 9.75 -22.72
CA THR A 308 0.68 11.02 -22.17
C THR A 308 1.71 10.81 -21.08
N VAL A 309 1.46 9.91 -20.13
CA VAL A 309 2.40 9.55 -19.06
C VAL A 309 3.72 9.04 -19.65
N LEU A 310 3.66 8.15 -20.64
CA LEU A 310 4.85 7.64 -21.33
C LEU A 310 5.59 8.74 -22.11
N SER A 311 4.87 9.63 -22.81
CA SER A 311 5.49 10.75 -23.54
C SER A 311 6.19 11.72 -22.60
N VAL A 312 5.57 12.04 -21.45
CA VAL A 312 6.20 12.87 -20.41
C VAL A 312 7.42 12.16 -19.81
N ALA A 313 7.30 10.86 -19.50
CA ALA A 313 8.43 10.06 -19.02
C ALA A 313 9.61 10.07 -20.00
N ALA A 314 9.33 9.96 -21.29
CA ALA A 314 10.35 10.02 -22.33
C ALA A 314 10.98 11.42 -22.44
N GLY A 315 10.16 12.48 -22.34
CA GLY A 315 10.59 13.88 -22.43
C GLY A 315 11.38 14.40 -21.22
N MET A 316 11.16 13.84 -20.02
CA MET A 316 11.97 14.12 -18.83
C MET A 316 13.38 13.51 -18.90
N GLY A 317 13.73 12.90 -20.04
CA GLY A 317 15.02 12.28 -20.30
C GLY A 317 14.96 10.80 -19.95
N MET A 318 14.82 9.96 -20.99
CA MET A 318 15.20 8.54 -20.90
C MET A 318 16.64 8.37 -20.41
N GLU A 319 17.49 9.40 -20.44
CA GLU A 319 18.80 9.42 -19.79
C GLU A 319 18.65 9.27 -18.26
N LEU A 320 17.79 10.03 -17.57
CA LEU A 320 17.50 9.80 -16.14
C LEU A 320 16.90 8.41 -15.82
N VAL A 321 16.41 7.66 -16.81
CA VAL A 321 15.90 6.29 -16.69
C VAL A 321 16.96 5.22 -17.05
N ILE A 322 17.77 5.48 -18.08
CA ILE A 322 18.78 4.60 -18.67
C ILE A 322 20.17 4.84 -18.05
N SER A 323 20.63 6.09 -17.90
CA SER A 323 21.94 6.47 -17.33
C SER A 323 22.04 6.37 -15.80
N GLY A 324 21.14 5.62 -15.16
CA GLY A 324 21.47 5.03 -13.85
C GLY A 324 21.26 3.53 -13.81
N LEU A 325 21.18 2.88 -14.97
CA LEU A 325 21.67 1.51 -15.15
C LEU A 325 23.20 1.53 -15.26
N GLU A 326 23.78 2.64 -15.73
CA GLU A 326 25.22 2.91 -15.82
C GLU A 326 25.57 4.10 -14.91
N ASP A 327 26.28 3.83 -13.81
CA ASP A 327 27.21 4.75 -13.12
C ASP A 327 26.75 6.17 -12.73
N VAL A 328 26.02 6.27 -11.61
CA VAL A 328 26.15 7.45 -10.72
C VAL A 328 26.49 6.98 -9.31
N PRO A 329 27.77 7.04 -8.89
CA PRO A 329 28.17 6.75 -7.51
C PRO A 329 27.77 7.95 -6.63
N SER A 330 26.49 8.03 -6.29
CA SER A 330 26.08 8.79 -5.11
C SER A 330 26.16 7.84 -3.93
N SER A 331 26.90 8.22 -2.88
CA SER A 331 27.16 7.44 -1.66
C SER A 331 25.91 6.99 -0.88
N GLN A 332 24.70 7.31 -1.39
CA GLN A 332 23.42 7.06 -0.74
C GLN A 332 22.42 6.30 -1.63
N SER A 333 22.71 6.05 -2.91
CA SER A 333 21.86 5.24 -3.77
C SER A 333 22.52 3.91 -4.09
N THR A 334 21.98 2.83 -3.51
CA THR A 334 22.35 1.45 -3.86
C THR A 334 22.20 1.27 -5.37
N SER A 335 23.31 1.03 -6.07
CA SER A 335 23.35 0.83 -7.51
C SER A 335 22.45 -0.34 -7.90
N TRP A 336 22.04 -0.41 -9.16
CA TRP A 336 21.32 -1.58 -9.67
C TRP A 336 22.13 -2.87 -9.48
N MET A 337 23.46 -2.80 -9.66
CA MET A 337 24.37 -3.91 -9.36
C MET A 337 24.31 -4.33 -7.90
N ASP A 338 24.38 -3.39 -6.95
CA ASP A 338 24.29 -3.68 -5.52
C ASP A 338 22.95 -4.37 -5.16
N ARG A 339 21.85 -3.97 -5.81
CA ARG A 339 20.53 -4.60 -5.62
C ARG A 339 20.50 -6.03 -6.18
N LEU A 340 21.12 -6.26 -7.34
CA LEU A 340 21.27 -7.60 -7.91
C LEU A 340 22.14 -8.49 -7.03
N ASP A 341 23.22 -7.94 -6.47
CA ASP A 341 24.08 -8.69 -5.56
C ASP A 341 23.35 -9.01 -4.26
N LEU A 342 22.56 -8.07 -3.72
CA LEU A 342 21.69 -8.34 -2.58
C LEU A 342 20.67 -9.46 -2.89
N ALA A 343 20.07 -9.44 -4.09
CA ALA A 343 19.15 -10.48 -4.54
C ALA A 343 19.84 -11.84 -4.69
N ARG A 344 21.08 -11.87 -5.20
CA ARG A 344 21.91 -13.08 -5.27
C ARG A 344 22.26 -13.60 -3.88
N SER A 345 22.60 -12.73 -2.93
CA SER A 345 22.81 -13.12 -1.53
C SER A 345 21.54 -13.69 -0.90
N ALA A 346 20.36 -13.17 -1.24
CA ALA A 346 19.08 -13.73 -0.79
C ALA A 346 18.82 -15.15 -1.34
N LEU A 347 19.23 -15.44 -2.58
CA LEU A 347 19.19 -16.81 -3.13
C LEU A 347 20.10 -17.77 -2.35
N GLY A 348 21.29 -17.30 -1.94
CA GLY A 348 22.18 -18.06 -1.04
C GLY A 348 21.49 -18.39 0.29
N CYS A 349 20.79 -17.41 0.88
CA CYS A 349 20.02 -17.64 2.10
C CYS A 349 18.88 -18.67 1.92
N ILE A 350 18.23 -18.72 0.76
CA ILE A 350 17.19 -19.74 0.49
C ILE A 350 17.81 -21.14 0.42
N ARG A 351 19.00 -21.25 -0.19
CA ARG A 351 19.74 -22.52 -0.27
C ARG A 351 20.17 -23.02 1.11
N ASP A 352 20.61 -22.13 1.98
CA ASP A 352 21.11 -22.49 3.32
C ASP A 352 19.97 -22.78 4.32
N TYR A 353 18.76 -22.27 4.06
CA TYR A 353 17.60 -22.36 4.94
C TYR A 353 16.29 -22.72 4.20
N PRO A 354 16.22 -23.88 3.51
CA PRO A 354 15.18 -24.15 2.51
C PRO A 354 13.77 -24.38 3.08
N LEU A 355 13.66 -24.97 4.29
CA LEU A 355 12.35 -25.38 4.82
C LEU A 355 11.59 -24.23 5.48
N VAL A 356 12.25 -23.52 6.41
CA VAL A 356 11.59 -22.56 7.31
C VAL A 356 12.21 -21.16 7.20
N GLY A 357 13.26 -20.99 6.39
CA GLY A 357 14.02 -19.75 6.33
C GLY A 357 14.78 -19.45 7.63
N THR A 358 15.19 -18.20 7.79
CA THR A 358 16.01 -17.73 8.93
C THR A 358 15.20 -17.01 10.02
N GLY A 359 13.88 -16.99 9.89
CA GLY A 359 12.98 -16.18 10.71
C GLY A 359 12.32 -15.04 9.90
N LEU A 360 11.00 -14.88 10.06
CA LEU A 360 10.28 -13.76 9.45
C LEU A 360 10.79 -12.42 10.00
N GLY A 361 10.80 -11.39 9.16
CA GLY A 361 11.21 -10.03 9.51
C GLY A 361 12.73 -9.80 9.65
N ARG A 362 13.58 -10.80 9.40
CA ARG A 362 15.04 -10.72 9.63
C ARG A 362 15.80 -9.76 8.70
N TRP A 363 15.23 -9.38 7.55
CA TRP A 363 15.84 -8.44 6.61
C TRP A 363 15.82 -6.96 7.07
N ALA A 364 15.55 -6.71 8.34
CA ALA A 364 15.44 -5.36 8.88
C ALA A 364 16.83 -4.74 9.05
N TRP A 365 17.11 -3.72 8.24
CA TRP A 365 18.31 -2.88 8.21
C TRP A 365 18.42 -1.92 9.40
N TRP A 366 18.27 -2.39 10.64
CA TRP A 366 18.65 -1.59 11.80
C TRP A 366 20.04 -2.04 12.24
N ALA A 367 21.06 -1.43 11.63
CA ALA A 367 22.28 -1.18 12.36
C ALA A 367 22.02 0.08 13.21
N VAL A 368 22.49 0.00 14.46
CA VAL A 368 22.39 0.97 15.56
C VAL A 368 22.52 2.43 15.12
#